data_AF-A0A0P0C9J4-F1
#
_entry.id   AF-A0A0P0C9J4-F1
#
_cell.length_a   1.000
_cell.length_b   1.000
_cell.length_c   1.000
_cell.angle_alpha   90.00
_cell.angle_beta   90.00
_cell.angle_gamma   90.00
#
_symmetry.space_group_name_H-M   'P 1'
#
loop_
_entity.id
_entity.type
_entity.pdbx_description
1 polymer ?
#
loop_
_entity_poly.entity_id
_entity_poly.type
_entity_poly.pdbx_seq_one_letter_code
_entity_poly.pdbx_strand_id
1 'polypeptide(L)' 'MKNVIVANWNGTGDIEVFSSLKGFLEYYPHYNEYTITNYLSRKKVPYVTEKLTLTRVSFNRRKAL' A
#
# COMPACT_ATOMS: atom_id res chain seq x y z
N MET A 1 -6.56 -15.53 -0.41
CA MET A 1 -5.99 -14.52 -1.33
C MET A 1 -4.99 -13.70 -0.53
N LYS A 2 -3.72 -13.65 -0.92
CA LYS A 2 -2.72 -12.86 -0.18
C LYS A 2 -2.83 -11.42 -0.70
N ASN A 3 -2.87 -10.43 0.17
CA ASN A 3 -2.86 -9.03 -0.25
C ASN A 3 -1.48 -8.45 0.01
N VAL A 4 -1.03 -7.58 -0.87
CA VAL A 4 0.18 -6.78 -0.69
C VAL A 4 -0.19 -5.31 -0.64
N ILE A 5 0.68 -4.51 -0.05
CA ILE A 5 0.61 -3.06 -0.08
C ILE A 5 1.64 -2.58 -1.08
N VAL A 6 1.22 -1.77 -2.05
CA VAL A 6 2.10 -1.17 -3.05
C VAL A 6 2.17 0.32 -2.75
N ALA A 7 3.37 0.79 -2.43
CA ALA A 7 3.73 2.19 -2.25
C ALA A 7 4.35 2.71 -3.54
N ASN A 8 3.73 3.71 -4.16
CA ASN A 8 4.27 4.43 -5.31
C ASN A 8 4.62 5.85 -4.88
N TRP A 9 5.91 6.18 -4.91
CA TRP A 9 6.44 7.47 -4.48
C TRP A 9 6.31 8.50 -5.60
N ASN A 10 5.33 9.38 -5.42
CA ASN A 10 5.05 10.46 -6.36
C ASN A 10 6.24 11.44 -6.34
N GLY A 11 6.91 11.61 -7.48
CA GLY A 11 8.08 12.48 -7.63
C GLY A 11 9.32 11.73 -8.10
N THR A 12 9.60 10.54 -7.56
CA THR A 12 10.70 9.68 -8.03
C THR A 12 10.21 8.58 -8.96
N GLY A 13 8.95 8.14 -8.79
CA GLY A 13 8.40 7.00 -9.51
C GLY A 13 8.82 5.66 -8.91
N ASP A 14 9.49 5.66 -7.76
CA ASP A 14 9.91 4.43 -7.08
C ASP A 14 8.70 3.66 -6.56
N ILE A 15 8.79 2.34 -6.67
CA ILE A 15 7.74 1.42 -6.21
C ILE A 15 8.31 0.46 -5.18
N GLU A 16 7.68 0.41 -4.02
CA GLU A 16 7.98 -0.54 -2.95
C GLU A 16 6.76 -1.41 -2.65
N VAL A 17 7.02 -2.70 -2.41
CA VAL A 17 5.96 -3.68 -2.17
C VAL A 17 6.14 -4.30 -0.80
N PHE A 18 5.14 -4.12 0.06
CA PHE A 18 5.10 -4.67 1.41
C PHE A 18 4.11 -5.83 1.48
N SER A 19 4.46 -6.85 2.27
CA SER A 19 3.59 -8.01 2.50
C SER A 19 2.32 -7.67 3.29
N SER A 20 2.29 -6.52 3.98
CA SER A 20 1.17 -6.04 4.78
C SER A 20 1.27 -4.54 5.04
N LEU A 21 0.17 -3.93 5.53
CA LEU A 21 0.17 -2.54 5.98
C LEU A 21 1.05 -2.34 7.21
N LYS A 22 1.09 -3.32 8.12
CA LYS A 22 1.98 -3.29 9.29
C LYS A 22 3.43 -3.13 8.86
N GLY A 23 3.89 -3.93 7.89
CA GLY A 23 5.24 -3.84 7.35
C GLY A 23 5.53 -2.44 6.80
N PHE A 24 4.62 -1.86 6.01
CA PHE A 24 4.79 -0.48 5.53
C PHE A 24 4.94 0.52 6.69
N LEU A 25 4.13 0.42 7.74
CA LEU A 25 4.17 1.32 8.89
C LEU A 25 5.40 1.13 9.78
N GLU A 26 6.03 -0.04 9.79
CA GLU A 26 7.31 -0.27 10.47
C GLU A 26 8.46 0.49 9.79
N TYR A 27 8.46 0.58 8.45
CA TYR A 27 9.45 1.36 7.70
C TYR A 27 9.12 2.87 7.67
N TYR A 28 7.83 3.23 7.64
CA TYR A 28 7.37 4.61 7.57
C TYR A 28 6.38 4.96 8.69
N PRO A 29 6.85 5.03 9.96
CA PRO A 29 5.98 5.20 11.13
C PRO A 29 5.32 6.59 11.23
N HIS A 30 5.73 7.56 10.40
CA HIS A 30 5.16 8.89 10.38
C HIS A 30 3.78 8.96 9.67
N TYR A 31 3.38 7.91 8.96
CA TYR A 31 2.04 7.84 8.38
C TYR A 31 0.99 7.41 9.41
N ASN A 32 -0.20 8.02 9.33
CA ASN A 32 -1.29 7.74 10.25
C ASN A 32 -1.98 6.40 9.91
N GLU A 33 -1.78 5.39 10.77
CA GLU A 33 -2.36 4.05 10.62
C GLU A 33 -3.89 4.06 10.50
N TYR A 34 -4.57 4.85 11.35
CA TYR A 34 -6.03 4.92 11.38
C TYR A 34 -6.59 5.41 10.04
N THR A 35 -5.99 6.48 9.51
CA THR A 35 -6.35 7.05 8.22
C THR A 35 -6.12 6.03 7.11
N ILE A 36 -4.92 5.44 7.01
CA ILE A 36 -4.62 4.50 5.93
C ILE A 36 -5.53 3.27 6.00
N THR A 37 -5.80 2.75 7.20
CA THR A 37 -6.72 1.63 7.41
C THR A 37 -8.14 1.96 6.93
N ASN A 38 -8.62 3.17 7.19
CA ASN A 38 -9.92 3.62 6.68
C ASN A 38 -9.98 3.60 5.15
N TYR A 39 -8.93 4.07 4.47
CA TYR A 39 -8.86 4.06 3.01
C TYR A 39 -8.74 2.63 2.46
N LEU A 40 -7.71 1.89 2.86
CA LEU A 40 -7.34 0.62 2.24
C LEU A 40 -8.17 -0.59 2.68
N SER A 41 -8.69 -0.58 3.92
CA SER A 41 -9.42 -1.73 4.48
C SER A 41 -10.93 -1.51 4.47
N ARG A 42 -11.40 -0.34 4.93
CA ARG A 42 -12.84 -0.07 5.06
C ARG A 42 -13.44 0.41 3.75
N LYS A 43 -12.88 1.47 3.17
CA LYS A 43 -13.37 2.06 1.91
C LYS A 43 -12.88 1.31 0.66
N LYS A 44 -11.78 0.55 0.77
CA LYS A 44 -11.12 -0.17 -0.33
C LYS A 44 -10.72 0.73 -1.50
N VAL A 45 -10.25 1.94 -1.19
CA VAL A 45 -9.75 2.91 -2.16
C VAL A 45 -8.29 3.26 -1.85
N PRO A 46 -7.49 3.65 -2.86
CA PRO A 46 -6.12 4.12 -2.65
C PRO A 46 -6.04 5.26 -1.63
N TYR A 47 -4.99 5.27 -0.81
CA TYR A 47 -4.62 6.45 -0.03
C TYR A 47 -3.66 7.29 -0.87
N VAL A 48 -4.04 8.52 -1.20
CA VAL A 48 -3.29 9.39 -2.11
C VAL A 48 -2.90 10.66 -1.38
N THR A 49 -1.64 11.03 -1.53
CA THR A 49 -1.05 12.30 -1.08
C THR A 49 -0.20 12.88 -2.20
N GLU A 50 0.35 14.08 -2.00
CA GLU A 50 1.30 14.67 -2.95
C GLU A 50 2.55 13.81 -3.17
N LYS A 51 2.99 13.05 -2.16
CA LYS A 51 4.26 12.30 -2.17
C LYS A 51 4.11 10.79 -2.34
N LEU A 52 2.94 10.25 -2.04
CA LEU A 52 2.72 8.80 -1.96
C LEU A 52 1.31 8.44 -2.43
N THR A 53 1.24 7.42 -3.27
CA THR A 53 0.03 6.66 -3.55
C THR A 53 0.17 5.25 -2.98
N LEU A 54 -0.63 4.91 -1.98
CA LEU A 54 -0.64 3.61 -1.34
C LEU A 54 -1.87 2.82 -1.79
N THR A 55 -1.67 1.58 -2.24
CA THR A 55 -2.76 0.72 -2.70
C THR A 55 -2.67 -0.67 -2.07
N ARG A 56 -3.83 -1.32 -1.90
CA ARG A 56 -3.90 -2.72 -1.51
C ARG A 56 -4.23 -3.56 -2.74
N VAL A 57 -3.28 -4.39 -3.17
CA VAL A 57 -3.43 -5.24 -4.35
C VAL A 57 -3.60 -6.68 -3.91
N SER A 58 -4.61 -7.35 -4.47
CA SER A 58 -4.78 -8.76 -4.24
C SER A 58 -3.79 -9.56 -5.08
N PHE A 59 -2.86 -10.22 -4.42
CA PHE A 59 -1.92 -11.14 -5.03
C PHE A 59 -2.57 -12.53 -5.14
N ASN A 60 -3.04 -12.86 -6.34
CA ASN A 60 -3.37 -14.22 -6.70
C ASN A 60 -2.17 -14.81 -7.46
N ARG A 61 -1.63 -15.91 -6.94
CA ARG A 61 -0.50 -16.66 -7.51
C ARG A 61 -0.93 -17.41 -8.79
N ARG A 62 -1.57 -16.74 -9.76
CA ARG A 62 -1.85 -17.32 -11.09
C ARG A 62 -0.62 -17.10 -11.96
N LYS A 63 -0.06 -18.25 -12.38
CA LYS A 63 1.06 -18.51 -13.29
C LYS A 63 1.50 -17.32 -14.14
N ALA A 64 2.81 -17.08 -14.15
CA ALA A 64 3.49 -16.53 -15.31
C ALA A 64 3.01 -17.30 -16.56
N LEU A 65 2.50 -16.56 -17.55
CA LEU A 65 2.26 -17.07 -18.89
C LEU A 65 3.60 -17.33 -19.57
#